data_AF-A0AAV1J7J8-F1
#
_entry.id   AF-A0AAV1J7J8-F1
#
_cell.length_a   1.000
_cell.length_b   1.000
_cell.length_c   1.000
_cell.angle_alpha   90.00
_cell.angle_beta   90.00
_cell.angle_gamma   90.00
#
_symmetry.space_group_name_H-M   'P 1'
#
loop_
_entity.id
_entity.type
_entity.pdbx_description
1 polymer ?
#
loop_
_entity_poly.entity_id
_entity_poly.type
_entity_poly.pdbx_seq_one_letter_code
_entity_poly.pdbx_strand_id
1 'polypeptide(L)'
;METKIQNQIIDFFSFLEDFYSTSKSCLKSCQNHGISINKIIIRCTNIKQAQLKYSPLEEFEGLQNKLLSSLHSIINVEVEKIQHELSIIEELFEKLCHKNRVLQESCRSVDFNESSSLITGTPWQPPLKQILQFASESITFGSQKTNFKMDLLGSILNSMQKPPSASEAQKNAMRKQKEAYERKQKEEKVMFNKFRQSVENKISQFIKDGTKPYLQFEPMHQIYRSIIRDVAETAGVQVFSFGQEGVDRYSVVYLKDKGPSEDELTVRRSGGIWNEEKAVEMAKIREMNKQSEQQDLEGRSKKRKSNDELSGTFYKQKYAHLIGEEAALDAAHKTNVNKSYGEVPSENKKDLRSIEQTMADIRAKKMRKTESDRPSSSHEDI
;
A
#
# COMPACT_ATOMS: atom_id res chain seq x y z
N MET A 1 -15.77 -2.13 -35.77
CA MET A 1 -16.13 -2.51 -34.38
C MET A 1 -15.81 -3.98 -34.13
N GLU A 2 -16.27 -4.89 -35.00
CA GLU A 2 -16.04 -6.34 -34.87
C GLU A 2 -14.57 -6.75 -34.79
N THR A 3 -13.68 -6.19 -35.62
CA THR A 3 -12.23 -6.48 -35.55
C THR A 3 -11.63 -6.19 -34.19
N LYS A 4 -12.09 -5.12 -33.52
CA LYS A 4 -11.64 -4.78 -32.16
C LYS A 4 -12.10 -5.85 -31.17
N ILE A 5 -13.35 -6.30 -31.25
CA ILE A 5 -13.89 -7.34 -30.37
C ILE A 5 -13.18 -8.67 -30.62
N GLN A 6 -12.95 -9.05 -31.88
CA GLN A 6 -12.22 -10.24 -32.25
C GLN A 6 -10.80 -10.23 -31.65
N ASN A 7 -10.11 -9.09 -31.70
CA ASN A 7 -8.80 -8.94 -31.08
C ASN A 7 -8.86 -9.12 -29.55
N GLN A 8 -9.91 -8.63 -28.88
CA GLN A 8 -10.09 -8.84 -27.43
C GLN A 8 -10.41 -10.29 -27.08
N ILE A 9 -11.18 -10.99 -27.93
CA ILE A 9 -11.45 -12.42 -27.77
C ILE A 9 -10.12 -13.18 -27.85
N ILE A 10 -9.35 -12.98 -28.92
CA ILE A 10 -8.05 -13.63 -29.10
C ILE A 10 -7.13 -13.34 -27.91
N ASP A 11 -7.01 -12.08 -27.51
CA ASP A 11 -6.19 -11.68 -26.36
C ASP A 11 -6.60 -12.37 -25.05
N PHE A 12 -7.91 -12.48 -24.77
CA PHE A 12 -8.40 -13.16 -23.59
C PHE A 12 -8.10 -14.66 -23.62
N PHE A 13 -8.38 -15.36 -24.72
CA PHE A 13 -8.23 -16.81 -24.80
C PHE A 13 -6.77 -17.26 -24.89
N SER A 14 -5.92 -16.50 -25.58
CA SER A 14 -4.46 -16.74 -25.55
C SER A 14 -3.93 -16.60 -24.12
N PHE A 15 -4.34 -15.55 -23.40
CA PHE A 15 -3.92 -15.39 -22.01
C PHE A 15 -4.54 -16.45 -21.07
N LEU A 16 -5.75 -16.93 -21.35
CA LEU A 16 -6.38 -18.00 -20.56
C LEU A 16 -5.57 -19.31 -20.63
N GLU A 17 -5.02 -19.63 -21.80
CA GLU A 17 -4.14 -20.78 -21.99
C GLU A 17 -2.83 -20.63 -21.21
N ASP A 18 -2.20 -19.45 -21.28
CA ASP A 18 -1.00 -19.11 -20.50
C ASP A 18 -1.26 -19.19 -18.98
N PHE A 19 -2.40 -18.65 -18.54
CA PHE A 19 -2.85 -18.74 -17.15
C PHE A 19 -3.00 -20.20 -16.72
N TYR A 20 -3.65 -21.03 -17.53
CA TYR A 20 -3.88 -22.44 -17.22
C TYR A 20 -2.56 -23.23 -17.13
N SER A 21 -1.69 -23.09 -18.12
CA SER A 21 -0.41 -23.80 -18.17
C SER A 21 0.51 -23.42 -17.01
N THR A 22 0.61 -22.12 -16.72
CA THR A 22 1.41 -21.60 -15.61
C THR A 22 0.83 -22.04 -14.27
N SER A 23 -0.48 -21.89 -14.07
CA SER A 23 -1.15 -22.34 -12.84
C SER A 23 -0.96 -23.83 -12.58
N LYS A 24 -1.04 -24.66 -13.63
CA LYS A 24 -0.79 -26.10 -13.52
C LYS A 24 0.64 -26.39 -13.08
N SER A 25 1.63 -25.67 -13.62
CA SER A 25 3.03 -25.80 -13.22
C SER A 25 3.25 -25.40 -11.76
N CYS A 26 2.75 -24.23 -11.35
CA CYS A 26 2.83 -23.74 -9.97
C CYS A 26 2.17 -24.70 -8.98
N LEU A 27 0.99 -25.23 -9.30
CA LEU A 27 0.31 -26.23 -8.46
C LEU A 27 1.10 -27.53 -8.35
N LYS A 28 1.77 -27.95 -9.44
CA LYS A 28 2.65 -29.13 -9.42
C LYS A 28 3.89 -28.89 -8.56
N SER A 29 4.47 -27.70 -8.62
CA SER A 29 5.56 -27.24 -7.76
C SER A 29 5.14 -27.28 -6.28
N CYS A 30 3.97 -26.71 -5.96
CA CYS A 30 3.38 -26.75 -4.61
C CYS A 30 3.21 -28.18 -4.10
N GLN A 31 2.73 -29.10 -4.94
CA GLN A 31 2.59 -30.51 -4.58
C GLN A 31 3.94 -31.14 -4.20
N ASN A 32 5.00 -30.84 -4.95
CA ASN A 32 6.34 -31.36 -4.69
C ASN A 32 6.90 -30.83 -3.36
N HIS A 33 6.71 -29.54 -3.07
CA HIS A 33 7.06 -28.94 -1.78
C HIS A 33 6.27 -29.57 -0.62
N GLY A 34 4.97 -29.81 -0.80
CA GLY A 34 4.16 -30.54 0.19
C GLY A 34 4.69 -31.95 0.49
N ILE A 35 5.14 -32.68 -0.52
CA ILE A 35 5.80 -34.00 -0.35
C ILE A 35 7.11 -33.86 0.44
N SER A 36 7.90 -32.82 0.15
CA SER A 36 9.14 -32.52 0.88
C SER A 36 8.89 -32.24 2.36
N ILE A 37 7.92 -31.37 2.66
CA ILE A 37 7.48 -31.05 4.03
C ILE A 37 7.07 -32.33 4.77
N ASN A 38 6.29 -33.21 4.13
CA ASN A 38 5.88 -34.48 4.74
C ASN A 38 7.08 -35.36 5.15
N LYS A 39 8.08 -35.48 4.27
CA LYS A 39 9.31 -36.22 4.58
C LYS A 39 10.05 -35.61 5.79
N ILE A 40 10.06 -34.28 5.91
CA ILE A 40 10.71 -33.58 7.03
C ILE A 40 9.92 -33.76 8.34
N ILE A 41 8.59 -33.71 8.29
CA ILE A 41 7.74 -33.95 9.47
C ILE A 41 7.91 -35.37 10.01
N ILE A 42 8.05 -36.37 9.13
CA ILE A 42 8.37 -37.75 9.54
C ILE A 42 9.71 -37.78 10.28
N ARG A 43 10.74 -37.09 9.78
CA ARG A 43 12.05 -36.98 10.46
C ARG A 43 11.93 -36.30 11.83
N CYS A 44 11.13 -35.24 11.95
CA CYS A 44 10.88 -34.59 13.24
C CYS A 44 10.24 -35.56 14.24
N THR A 45 9.31 -36.39 13.78
CA THR A 45 8.64 -37.39 14.61
C THR A 45 9.63 -38.45 15.09
N ASN A 46 10.49 -38.95 14.19
CA ASN A 46 11.54 -39.91 14.54
C ASN A 46 12.51 -39.34 15.59
N ILE A 47 12.91 -38.07 15.46
CA ILE A 47 13.80 -37.41 16.44
C ILE A 47 13.12 -37.30 17.81
N LYS A 48 11.84 -36.93 17.85
CA LYS A 48 11.07 -36.84 19.11
C LYS A 48 10.90 -38.20 19.80
N GLN A 49 10.78 -39.26 19.03
CA GLN A 49 10.61 -40.63 19.55
C GLN A 49 11.94 -41.31 19.87
N ALA A 50 13.06 -40.76 19.42
CA ALA A 50 14.37 -41.30 19.70
C ALA A 50 14.64 -41.27 21.21
N GLN A 51 14.95 -42.43 21.78
CA GLN A 51 15.41 -42.59 23.14
C GLN A 51 16.82 -43.16 23.08
N LEU A 52 17.80 -42.47 23.67
CA LEU A 52 19.12 -43.05 23.86
C LEU A 52 19.10 -43.93 25.12
N LYS A 53 19.17 -45.24 24.93
CA LYS A 53 19.52 -46.16 26.03
C LYS A 53 21.05 -46.24 26.10
N TYR A 54 21.61 -46.00 27.28
CA TYR A 54 23.03 -46.17 27.60
C TYR A 54 24.02 -45.21 26.93
N SER A 55 23.58 -44.04 26.47
CA SER A 55 24.49 -43.02 25.95
C SER A 55 24.84 -41.99 27.05
N PRO A 56 26.11 -41.64 27.24
CA PRO A 56 26.55 -40.68 28.26
C PRO A 56 26.31 -39.21 27.87
N LEU A 57 25.43 -38.95 26.90
CA LEU A 57 25.11 -37.60 26.45
C LEU A 57 24.15 -36.93 27.44
N GLU A 58 24.71 -36.26 28.45
CA GLU A 58 23.97 -35.42 29.40
C GLU A 58 23.14 -34.30 28.72
N GLU A 59 23.44 -33.96 27.45
CA GLU A 59 22.76 -32.93 26.66
C GLU A 59 21.85 -33.45 25.51
N PHE A 60 21.39 -34.71 25.55
CA PHE A 60 20.61 -35.28 24.43
C PHE A 60 19.36 -34.45 24.08
N GLU A 61 18.66 -33.92 25.08
CA GLU A 61 17.50 -33.03 24.88
C GLU A 61 17.89 -31.73 24.15
N GLY A 62 19.04 -31.14 24.49
CA GLY A 62 19.57 -29.96 23.82
C GLY A 62 19.89 -30.23 22.35
N LEU A 63 20.47 -31.39 22.04
CA LEU A 63 20.74 -31.82 20.66
C LEU A 63 19.43 -32.09 19.89
N GLN A 64 18.45 -32.77 20.50
CA GLN A 64 17.13 -32.98 19.89
C GLN A 64 16.45 -31.66 19.54
N ASN A 65 16.48 -30.68 20.46
CA ASN A 65 15.90 -29.36 20.24
C ASN A 65 16.60 -28.59 19.11
N LYS A 66 17.94 -28.66 19.03
CA LYS A 66 18.72 -28.07 17.92
C LYS A 66 18.36 -28.71 16.57
N LEU A 67 18.27 -30.04 16.52
CA LEU A 67 17.89 -30.75 15.30
C LEU A 67 16.45 -30.44 14.87
N LEU A 68 15.50 -30.43 15.79
CA LEU A 68 14.11 -30.07 15.51
C LEU A 68 13.99 -28.63 15.01
N SER A 69 14.71 -27.69 15.62
CA SER A 69 14.74 -26.29 15.18
C SER A 69 15.28 -26.15 13.76
N SER A 70 16.35 -26.89 13.43
CA SER A 70 16.89 -26.95 12.07
C SER A 70 15.87 -27.49 11.06
N LEU A 71 15.20 -28.61 11.37
CA LEU A 71 14.17 -29.16 10.50
C LEU A 71 12.94 -28.25 10.34
N HIS A 72 12.52 -27.56 11.40
CA HIS A 72 11.45 -26.55 11.31
C HIS A 72 11.86 -25.39 10.39
N SER A 73 13.11 -24.95 10.42
CA SER A 73 13.62 -23.94 9.48
C SER A 73 13.50 -24.41 8.03
N ILE A 74 13.78 -25.68 7.74
CA ILE A 74 13.64 -26.23 6.39
C ILE A 74 12.16 -26.30 5.97
N ILE A 75 11.26 -26.67 6.89
CA ILE A 75 9.80 -26.63 6.63
C ILE A 75 9.37 -25.21 6.27
N ASN A 76 9.82 -24.20 7.02
CA ASN A 76 9.48 -22.79 6.73
C ASN A 76 9.92 -22.38 5.33
N VAL A 77 11.14 -22.74 4.92
CA VAL A 77 11.63 -22.48 3.56
C VAL A 77 10.75 -23.12 2.49
N GLU A 78 10.29 -24.36 2.71
CA GLU A 78 9.38 -25.02 1.76
C GLU A 78 7.98 -24.39 1.75
N VAL A 79 7.48 -23.91 2.89
CA VAL A 79 6.22 -23.17 2.98
C VAL A 79 6.31 -21.84 2.25
N GLU A 80 7.41 -21.10 2.40
CA GLU A 80 7.66 -19.84 1.68
C GLU A 80 7.66 -20.07 0.16
N LYS A 81 8.22 -21.17 -0.33
CA LYS A 81 8.15 -21.54 -1.76
C LYS A 81 6.72 -21.79 -2.23
N ILE A 82 5.92 -22.52 -1.45
CA ILE A 82 4.49 -22.71 -1.76
C ILE A 82 3.75 -21.37 -1.81
N GLN A 83 4.01 -20.48 -0.85
CA GLN A 83 3.40 -19.15 -0.83
C GLN A 83 3.79 -18.32 -2.05
N HIS A 84 5.04 -18.39 -2.49
CA HIS A 84 5.52 -17.73 -3.69
C HIS A 84 4.79 -18.23 -4.95
N GLU A 85 4.70 -19.55 -5.13
CA GLU A 85 3.98 -20.16 -6.27
C GLU A 85 2.50 -19.76 -6.29
N LEU A 86 1.84 -19.72 -5.13
CA LEU A 86 0.45 -19.27 -5.03
C LEU A 86 0.30 -17.77 -5.36
N SER A 87 1.27 -16.94 -5.00
CA SER A 87 1.28 -15.51 -5.35
C SER A 87 1.34 -15.29 -6.87
N ILE A 88 2.09 -16.13 -7.60
CA ILE A 88 2.15 -16.07 -9.06
C ILE A 88 0.76 -16.36 -9.67
N ILE A 89 0.07 -17.39 -9.16
CA ILE A 89 -1.28 -17.74 -9.62
C ILE A 89 -2.26 -16.57 -9.36
N GLU A 90 -2.18 -15.92 -8.20
CA GLU A 90 -3.02 -14.76 -7.86
C GLU A 90 -2.80 -13.60 -8.83
N GLU A 91 -1.54 -13.22 -9.10
CA GLU A 91 -1.23 -12.14 -10.04
C GLU A 91 -1.75 -12.45 -11.46
N LEU A 92 -1.58 -13.68 -11.92
CA LEU A 92 -2.09 -14.09 -13.23
C LEU A 92 -3.61 -14.12 -13.26
N PHE A 93 -4.26 -14.52 -12.17
CA PHE A 93 -5.72 -14.51 -12.08
C PHE A 93 -6.30 -13.09 -12.10
N GLU A 94 -5.65 -12.13 -11.44
CA GLU A 94 -6.02 -10.71 -11.52
C GLU A 94 -5.91 -10.17 -12.95
N LYS A 95 -4.82 -10.51 -13.66
CA LYS A 95 -4.64 -10.16 -15.08
C LYS A 95 -5.73 -10.79 -15.96
N LEU A 96 -6.13 -12.05 -15.69
CA LEU A 96 -7.20 -12.72 -16.41
C LEU A 96 -8.55 -12.01 -16.18
N CYS A 97 -8.84 -11.61 -14.94
CA CYS A 97 -10.02 -10.83 -14.59
C CYS A 97 -10.06 -9.48 -15.30
N HIS A 98 -8.90 -8.80 -15.39
CA HIS A 98 -8.78 -7.55 -16.11
C HIS A 98 -9.08 -7.74 -17.61
N LYS A 99 -8.49 -8.74 -18.27
CA LYS A 99 -8.76 -9.04 -19.69
C LYS A 99 -10.23 -9.39 -19.92
N ASN A 100 -10.86 -10.18 -19.05
CA ASN A 100 -12.30 -10.45 -19.14
C ASN A 100 -13.11 -9.15 -19.06
N ARG A 101 -12.77 -8.23 -18.15
CA ARG A 101 -13.46 -6.93 -18.04
C ARG A 101 -13.33 -6.11 -19.32
N VAL A 102 -12.14 -6.03 -19.90
CA VAL A 102 -11.90 -5.30 -21.16
C VAL A 102 -12.70 -5.92 -22.31
N LEU A 103 -12.77 -7.25 -22.38
CA LEU A 103 -13.59 -7.97 -23.36
C LEU A 103 -15.08 -7.64 -23.19
N GLN A 104 -15.63 -7.75 -21.98
CA GLN A 104 -17.03 -7.44 -21.68
C GLN A 104 -17.36 -5.97 -22.02
N GLU A 105 -16.48 -5.05 -21.67
CA GLU A 105 -16.66 -3.62 -21.92
C GLU A 105 -16.63 -3.28 -23.41
N SER A 106 -15.78 -3.99 -24.18
CA SER A 106 -15.75 -3.89 -25.65
C SER A 106 -17.02 -4.40 -26.33
N CYS A 107 -17.80 -5.24 -25.65
CA CYS A 107 -19.06 -5.79 -26.15
C CYS A 107 -20.31 -5.02 -25.68
N ARG A 108 -20.19 -3.98 -24.83
CA ARG A 108 -21.36 -3.27 -24.28
C ARG A 108 -22.24 -2.59 -25.31
N SER A 109 -21.66 -2.13 -26.42
CA SER A 109 -22.38 -1.41 -27.48
C SER A 109 -22.80 -2.31 -28.65
N VAL A 110 -22.66 -3.64 -28.51
CA VAL A 110 -23.01 -4.60 -29.57
C VAL A 110 -24.49 -4.89 -29.51
N ASP A 111 -25.19 -4.74 -30.65
CA ASP A 111 -26.56 -5.23 -30.79
C ASP A 111 -26.54 -6.71 -31.14
N PHE A 112 -26.97 -7.56 -30.20
CA PHE A 112 -27.00 -9.01 -30.39
C PHE A 112 -28.12 -9.49 -31.32
N ASN A 113 -28.98 -8.60 -31.81
CA ASN A 113 -30.00 -8.92 -32.79
C ASN A 113 -29.50 -8.77 -34.24
N GLU A 114 -28.31 -8.21 -34.46
CA GLU A 114 -27.70 -8.10 -35.79
C GLU A 114 -27.22 -9.46 -36.31
N SER A 115 -27.45 -9.70 -37.60
CA SER A 115 -27.02 -10.92 -38.31
C SER A 115 -25.57 -10.81 -38.77
N SER A 116 -24.63 -10.78 -37.82
CA SER A 116 -23.20 -10.78 -38.10
C SER A 116 -22.55 -12.13 -37.80
N SER A 117 -21.51 -12.50 -38.55
CA SER A 117 -20.79 -13.77 -38.34
C SER A 117 -20.17 -13.89 -36.94
N LEU A 118 -19.85 -12.77 -36.29
CA LEU A 118 -19.38 -12.73 -34.90
C LEU A 118 -20.51 -13.06 -33.92
N ILE A 119 -21.71 -12.51 -34.15
CA ILE A 119 -22.87 -12.65 -33.28
C ILE A 119 -23.49 -14.05 -33.41
N THR A 120 -23.76 -14.48 -34.64
CA THR A 120 -24.39 -15.78 -34.93
C THR A 120 -23.42 -16.95 -34.85
N GLY A 121 -22.11 -16.65 -34.88
CA GLY A 121 -21.05 -17.66 -34.95
C GLY A 121 -20.84 -18.21 -36.35
N THR A 122 -19.82 -19.05 -36.46
CA THR A 122 -19.42 -19.78 -37.66
C THR A 122 -19.08 -21.23 -37.29
N PRO A 123 -18.88 -22.15 -38.26
CA PRO A 123 -18.43 -23.51 -37.93
C PRO A 123 -17.12 -23.59 -37.12
N TRP A 124 -16.31 -22.52 -37.14
CA TRP A 124 -15.01 -22.45 -36.49
C TRP A 124 -14.99 -21.54 -35.26
N GLN A 125 -16.07 -20.80 -35.00
CA GLN A 125 -16.16 -19.84 -33.91
C GLN A 125 -17.57 -19.88 -33.29
N PRO A 126 -17.69 -20.16 -31.99
CA PRO A 126 -18.98 -20.09 -31.31
C PRO A 126 -19.60 -18.69 -31.38
N PRO A 127 -20.93 -18.58 -31.24
CA PRO A 127 -21.61 -17.29 -31.11
C PRO A 127 -21.00 -16.44 -29.99
N LEU A 128 -20.87 -15.13 -30.21
CA LEU A 128 -20.26 -14.19 -29.25
C LEU A 128 -20.85 -14.34 -27.83
N LYS A 129 -22.17 -14.56 -27.72
CA LYS A 129 -22.85 -14.76 -26.43
C LYS A 129 -22.30 -15.97 -25.65
N GLN A 130 -22.02 -17.08 -26.34
CA GLN A 130 -21.45 -18.28 -25.71
C GLN A 130 -20.00 -18.04 -25.28
N ILE A 131 -19.23 -17.30 -26.10
CA ILE A 131 -17.85 -16.93 -25.77
C ILE A 131 -17.81 -16.07 -24.50
N LEU A 132 -18.66 -15.04 -24.40
CA LEU A 132 -18.74 -14.17 -23.22
C LEU A 132 -19.23 -14.91 -21.98
N GLN A 133 -20.16 -15.86 -22.15
CA GLN A 133 -20.61 -16.73 -21.08
C GLN A 133 -19.45 -17.60 -20.56
N PHE A 134 -18.73 -18.29 -21.46
CA PHE A 134 -17.58 -19.12 -21.09
C PHE A 134 -16.48 -18.32 -20.38
N ALA A 135 -16.17 -17.11 -20.88
CA ALA A 135 -15.21 -16.23 -20.24
C ALA A 135 -15.63 -15.87 -18.79
N SER A 136 -16.91 -15.56 -18.60
CA SER A 136 -17.47 -15.24 -17.27
C SER A 136 -17.48 -16.46 -16.33
N GLU A 137 -17.83 -17.63 -16.84
CA GLU A 137 -17.79 -18.90 -16.10
C GLU A 137 -16.37 -19.25 -15.68
N SER A 138 -15.37 -19.01 -16.54
CA SER A 138 -13.96 -19.24 -16.25
C SER A 138 -13.47 -18.37 -15.08
N ILE A 139 -13.89 -17.09 -15.03
CA ILE A 139 -13.60 -16.19 -13.90
C ILE A 139 -14.33 -16.64 -12.63
N THR A 140 -15.61 -17.04 -12.75
CA THR A 140 -16.41 -17.48 -11.60
C THR A 140 -15.80 -18.73 -10.96
N PHE A 141 -15.40 -19.70 -11.79
CA PHE A 141 -14.70 -20.90 -11.36
C PHE A 141 -13.37 -20.57 -10.67
N GLY A 142 -12.57 -19.67 -11.26
CA GLY A 142 -11.32 -19.22 -10.64
C GLY A 142 -11.54 -18.50 -9.29
N SER A 143 -12.60 -17.68 -9.18
CA SER A 143 -12.93 -16.93 -7.97
C SER A 143 -13.32 -17.86 -6.82
N GLN A 144 -14.12 -18.90 -7.08
CA GLN A 144 -14.43 -19.94 -6.10
C GLN A 144 -13.16 -20.67 -5.61
N LYS A 145 -12.14 -20.75 -6.45
CA LYS A 145 -10.83 -21.36 -6.14
C LYS A 145 -9.83 -20.42 -5.47
N THR A 146 -10.03 -19.10 -5.42
CA THR A 146 -9.15 -18.21 -4.64
C THR A 146 -9.43 -18.31 -3.13
N ASN A 147 -10.67 -18.60 -2.74
CA ASN A 147 -11.01 -19.04 -1.38
C ASN A 147 -10.31 -20.35 -0.97
N PHE A 148 -9.84 -21.12 -1.95
CA PHE A 148 -9.05 -22.34 -1.76
C PHE A 148 -7.65 -22.06 -1.20
N LYS A 149 -7.10 -20.84 -1.19
CA LYS A 149 -5.79 -20.58 -0.55
C LYS A 149 -5.81 -20.81 0.97
N MET A 150 -6.91 -20.43 1.62
CA MET A 150 -7.12 -20.72 3.05
C MET A 150 -7.49 -22.19 3.28
N ASP A 151 -8.27 -22.78 2.39
CA ASP A 151 -8.73 -24.17 2.53
C ASP A 151 -7.71 -25.22 2.05
N LEU A 152 -6.83 -24.92 1.11
CA LEU A 152 -5.82 -25.86 0.58
C LEU A 152 -4.62 -25.96 1.51
N LEU A 153 -4.16 -24.84 2.09
CA LEU A 153 -3.18 -24.91 3.17
C LEU A 153 -3.78 -25.63 4.38
N GLY A 154 -5.03 -25.33 4.72
CA GLY A 154 -5.77 -26.07 5.75
C GLY A 154 -5.96 -27.56 5.42
N SER A 155 -6.25 -27.90 4.17
CA SER A 155 -6.51 -29.26 3.72
C SER A 155 -5.23 -30.05 3.51
N ILE A 156 -4.12 -29.46 3.05
CA ILE A 156 -2.80 -30.11 2.99
C ILE A 156 -2.30 -30.39 4.41
N LEU A 157 -2.48 -29.46 5.35
CA LEU A 157 -2.17 -29.69 6.75
C LEU A 157 -3.08 -30.78 7.38
N ASN A 158 -4.34 -30.89 6.94
CA ASN A 158 -5.29 -31.88 7.46
C ASN A 158 -5.26 -33.25 6.73
N SER A 159 -4.83 -33.32 5.47
CA SER A 159 -4.87 -34.52 4.61
C SER A 159 -3.55 -35.27 4.52
N MET A 160 -2.49 -34.78 5.16
CA MET A 160 -1.27 -35.55 5.36
C MET A 160 -1.59 -36.75 6.26
N GLN A 161 -1.31 -37.95 5.74
CA GLN A 161 -1.55 -39.26 6.37
C GLN A 161 -1.52 -39.21 7.89
N LYS A 162 -2.59 -39.72 8.52
CA LYS A 162 -2.65 -39.98 9.96
C LYS A 162 -1.30 -40.58 10.40
N PRO A 163 -0.62 -39.98 11.41
CA PRO A 163 0.51 -40.63 12.06
C PRO A 163 0.09 -42.04 12.51
N PRO A 164 1.03 -43.00 12.65
CA PRO A 164 0.70 -44.34 13.12
C PRO A 164 -0.20 -44.24 14.33
N SER A 165 -1.30 -45.01 14.32
CA SER A 165 -2.40 -44.88 15.28
C SER A 165 -1.88 -44.56 16.68
N ALA A 166 -1.98 -43.28 17.05
CA ALA A 166 -1.78 -42.83 18.41
C ALA A 166 -2.60 -43.75 19.32
N SER A 167 -1.96 -44.29 20.36
CA SER A 167 -2.65 -45.00 21.45
C SER A 167 -3.87 -44.17 21.88
N GLU A 168 -4.95 -44.79 22.37
CA GLU A 168 -6.15 -44.06 22.81
C GLU A 168 -5.82 -42.91 23.77
N ALA A 169 -4.77 -43.08 24.59
CA ALA A 169 -4.24 -42.04 25.47
C ALA A 169 -3.71 -40.82 24.69
N GLN A 170 -3.01 -41.02 23.58
CA GLN A 170 -2.43 -39.96 22.75
C GLN A 170 -3.48 -39.30 21.84
N LYS A 171 -4.51 -40.04 21.38
CA LYS A 171 -5.69 -39.45 20.71
C LYS A 171 -6.48 -38.57 21.67
N ASN A 172 -6.68 -39.02 22.91
CA ASN A 172 -7.34 -38.22 23.95
C ASN A 172 -6.51 -36.99 24.34
N ALA A 173 -5.19 -37.11 24.43
CA ALA A 173 -4.30 -35.97 24.71
C ALA A 173 -4.34 -34.92 23.59
N MET A 174 -4.30 -35.35 22.32
CA MET A 174 -4.37 -34.45 21.17
C MET A 174 -5.75 -33.78 21.04
N ARG A 175 -6.83 -34.53 21.28
CA ARG A 175 -8.19 -33.96 21.35
C ARG A 175 -8.29 -32.92 22.46
N LYS A 176 -7.75 -33.22 23.65
CA LYS A 176 -7.72 -32.29 24.79
C LYS A 176 -6.88 -31.04 24.49
N GLN A 177 -5.76 -31.18 23.76
CA GLN A 177 -4.94 -30.04 23.33
C GLN A 177 -5.65 -29.17 22.30
N LYS A 178 -6.34 -29.79 21.32
CA LYS A 178 -7.15 -29.09 20.32
C LYS A 178 -8.32 -28.36 20.98
N GLU A 179 -9.06 -29.03 21.86
CA GLU A 179 -10.15 -28.42 22.63
C GLU A 179 -9.65 -27.28 23.52
N ALA A 180 -8.49 -27.44 24.17
CA ALA A 180 -7.88 -26.37 24.96
C ALA A 180 -7.46 -25.17 24.10
N TYR A 181 -6.92 -25.42 22.90
CA TYR A 181 -6.56 -24.36 21.96
C TYR A 181 -7.78 -23.63 21.40
N GLU A 182 -8.82 -24.36 21.01
CA GLU A 182 -10.10 -23.79 20.57
C GLU A 182 -10.78 -23.00 21.71
N ARG A 183 -10.69 -23.50 22.94
CA ARG A 183 -11.19 -22.79 24.12
C ARG A 183 -10.43 -21.48 24.33
N LYS A 184 -9.10 -21.49 24.28
CA LYS A 184 -8.27 -20.28 24.36
C LYS A 184 -8.62 -19.28 23.25
N GLN A 185 -8.77 -19.73 22.01
CA GLN A 185 -9.19 -18.84 20.91
C GLN A 185 -10.58 -18.24 21.14
N LYS A 186 -11.54 -19.03 21.66
CA LYS A 186 -12.87 -18.52 22.00
C LYS A 186 -12.80 -17.51 23.14
N GLU A 187 -12.01 -17.78 24.16
CA GLU A 187 -11.78 -16.86 25.29
C GLU A 187 -11.14 -15.54 24.81
N GLU A 188 -10.13 -15.60 23.94
CA GLU A 188 -9.51 -14.44 23.31
C GLU A 188 -10.52 -13.63 22.48
N LYS A 189 -11.34 -14.29 21.65
CA LYS A 189 -12.41 -13.61 20.89
C LYS A 189 -13.42 -12.92 21.80
N VAL A 190 -13.83 -13.57 22.89
CA VAL A 190 -14.73 -12.97 23.88
C VAL A 190 -14.06 -11.77 24.56
N MET A 191 -12.78 -11.86 24.90
CA MET A 191 -12.01 -10.74 25.47
C MET A 191 -11.90 -9.56 24.50
N PHE A 192 -11.62 -9.81 23.22
CA PHE A 192 -11.57 -8.76 22.20
C PHE A 192 -12.93 -8.09 22.01
N ASN A 193 -14.02 -8.85 21.98
CA ASN A 193 -15.36 -8.29 21.86
C ASN A 193 -15.75 -7.44 23.08
N LYS A 194 -15.43 -7.90 24.30
CA LYS A 194 -15.63 -7.12 25.53
C LYS A 194 -14.82 -5.82 25.50
N PHE A 195 -13.57 -5.90 25.05
CA PHE A 195 -12.72 -4.71 24.92
C PHE A 195 -13.29 -3.73 23.88
N ARG A 196 -13.70 -4.22 22.70
CA ARG A 196 -14.35 -3.41 21.66
C ARG A 196 -15.55 -2.65 22.21
N GLN A 197 -16.44 -3.34 22.91
CA GLN A 197 -17.62 -2.71 23.52
C GLN A 197 -17.26 -1.66 24.57
N SER A 198 -16.22 -1.92 25.38
CA SER A 198 -15.70 -0.93 26.35
C SER A 198 -15.14 0.31 25.66
N VAL A 199 -14.40 0.13 24.55
CA VAL A 199 -13.87 1.23 23.74
C VAL A 199 -14.98 2.03 23.08
N GLU A 200 -15.97 1.36 22.49
CA GLU A 200 -17.15 2.00 21.88
C GLU A 200 -17.89 2.87 22.90
N ASN A 201 -18.09 2.38 24.12
CA ASN A 201 -18.71 3.14 25.20
C ASN A 201 -17.86 4.35 25.62
N LYS A 202 -16.53 4.17 25.77
CA LYS A 202 -15.62 5.26 26.14
C LYS A 202 -15.57 6.35 25.07
N ILE A 203 -15.46 5.97 23.80
CA ILE A 203 -15.43 6.92 22.68
C ILE A 203 -16.79 7.62 22.55
N SER A 204 -17.90 6.89 22.68
CA SER A 204 -19.24 7.48 22.67
C SER A 204 -19.45 8.50 23.80
N GLN A 205 -18.98 8.18 25.00
CA GLN A 205 -19.02 9.11 26.14
C GLN A 205 -18.13 10.33 25.90
N PHE A 206 -16.93 10.13 25.36
CA PHE A 206 -16.00 11.22 25.03
C PHE A 206 -16.60 12.19 23.99
N ILE A 207 -17.24 11.65 22.94
CA ILE A 207 -17.93 12.46 21.92
C ILE A 207 -19.10 13.25 22.54
N LYS A 208 -19.88 12.62 23.43
CA LYS A 208 -21.01 13.27 24.11
C LYS A 208 -20.58 14.35 25.10
N ASP A 209 -19.52 14.11 25.85
CA ASP A 209 -18.96 15.05 26.83
C ASP A 209 -18.42 16.29 26.11
N GLY A 210 -17.57 16.11 25.08
CA GLY A 210 -17.08 17.20 24.23
C GLY A 210 -16.20 18.26 24.94
N THR A 211 -16.08 18.18 26.27
CA THR A 211 -15.29 19.09 27.11
C THR A 211 -13.80 18.78 27.03
N LYS A 212 -13.42 17.50 27.05
CA LYS A 212 -12.03 17.05 27.01
C LYS A 212 -11.43 17.24 25.61
N PRO A 213 -10.17 17.70 25.51
CA PRO A 213 -9.50 17.88 24.22
C PRO A 213 -9.19 16.54 23.53
N TYR A 214 -8.88 15.51 24.31
CA TYR A 214 -8.53 14.18 23.81
C TYR A 214 -8.88 13.08 24.82
N LEU A 215 -8.96 11.85 24.32
CA LEU A 215 -9.08 10.62 25.10
C LEU A 215 -7.83 9.77 24.89
N GLN A 216 -7.02 9.63 25.95
CA GLN A 216 -5.81 8.81 25.93
C GLN A 216 -6.10 7.42 26.51
N PHE A 217 -5.64 6.39 25.80
CA PHE A 217 -5.63 5.01 26.26
C PHE A 217 -4.25 4.61 26.77
N GLU A 218 -4.22 3.64 27.67
CA GLU A 218 -2.98 3.06 28.20
C GLU A 218 -2.12 2.39 27.10
N PRO A 219 -0.80 2.25 27.32
CA PRO A 219 0.05 1.39 26.48
C PRO A 219 -0.51 -0.03 26.39
N MET A 220 -0.65 -0.56 25.18
CA MET A 220 -1.23 -1.89 24.95
C MET A 220 -0.74 -2.51 23.65
N HIS A 221 -0.82 -3.84 23.52
CA HIS A 221 -0.35 -4.54 22.32
C HIS A 221 -1.08 -4.10 21.02
N GLN A 222 -0.43 -4.29 19.87
CA GLN A 222 -0.90 -3.84 18.55
C GLN A 222 -2.36 -4.18 18.24
N ILE A 223 -2.80 -5.39 18.61
CA ILE A 223 -4.17 -5.87 18.35
C ILE A 223 -5.22 -4.97 19.02
N TYR A 224 -5.01 -4.61 20.29
CA TYR A 224 -5.94 -3.74 21.02
C TYR A 224 -5.94 -2.31 20.46
N ARG A 225 -4.77 -1.79 20.06
CA ARG A 225 -4.68 -0.48 19.39
C ARG A 225 -5.38 -0.48 18.02
N SER A 226 -5.34 -1.61 17.31
CA SER A 226 -6.09 -1.79 16.06
C SER A 226 -7.59 -1.72 16.29
N ILE A 227 -8.09 -2.32 17.37
CA ILE A 227 -9.52 -2.23 17.75
C ILE A 227 -9.89 -0.77 18.06
N ILE A 228 -9.05 -0.04 18.81
CA ILE A 228 -9.30 1.38 19.08
C ILE A 228 -9.39 2.18 17.79
N ARG A 229 -8.49 1.92 16.84
CA ARG A 229 -8.49 2.59 15.54
C ARG A 229 -9.78 2.32 14.75
N ASP A 230 -10.18 1.05 14.64
CA ASP A 230 -11.38 0.62 13.93
C ASP A 230 -12.65 1.28 14.51
N VAL A 231 -12.77 1.30 15.85
CA VAL A 231 -13.89 1.95 16.54
C VAL A 231 -13.86 3.47 16.34
N ALA A 232 -12.68 4.10 16.44
CA ALA A 232 -12.52 5.54 16.25
C ALA A 232 -12.89 5.97 14.82
N GLU A 233 -12.45 5.21 13.81
CA GLU A 233 -12.77 5.45 12.40
C GLU A 233 -14.28 5.31 12.14
N THR A 234 -14.91 4.26 12.69
CA THR A 234 -16.37 4.06 12.62
C THR A 234 -17.15 5.21 13.28
N ALA A 235 -16.65 5.74 14.40
CA ALA A 235 -17.25 6.87 15.11
C ALA A 235 -16.90 8.24 14.48
N GLY A 236 -16.08 8.29 13.43
CA GLY A 236 -15.70 9.52 12.73
C GLY A 236 -14.76 10.44 13.51
N VAL A 237 -14.00 9.90 14.47
CA VAL A 237 -13.00 10.63 15.28
C VAL A 237 -11.58 10.29 14.83
N GLN A 238 -10.63 11.17 15.14
CA GLN A 238 -9.24 10.99 14.73
C GLN A 238 -8.45 10.22 15.79
N VAL A 239 -7.52 9.36 15.37
CA VAL A 239 -6.71 8.55 16.30
C VAL A 239 -5.25 8.51 15.88
N PHE A 240 -4.37 8.78 16.84
CA PHE A 240 -2.92 8.75 16.68
C PHE A 240 -2.29 7.83 17.72
N SER A 241 -1.21 7.15 17.35
CA SER A 241 -0.46 6.28 18.26
C SER A 241 0.95 6.81 18.45
N PHE A 242 1.38 6.92 19.70
CA PHE A 242 2.68 7.46 20.10
C PHE A 242 3.42 6.46 20.98
N GLY A 243 4.74 6.60 21.11
CA GLY A 243 5.61 5.65 21.82
C GLY A 243 6.19 4.56 20.92
N GLN A 244 7.00 3.67 21.52
CA GLN A 244 7.74 2.61 20.84
C GLN A 244 6.98 1.29 20.84
N GLU A 245 6.92 0.63 19.68
CA GLU A 245 6.28 -0.68 19.51
C GLU A 245 6.90 -1.72 20.46
N GLY A 246 6.05 -2.47 21.18
CA GLY A 246 6.49 -3.46 22.16
C GLY A 246 6.97 -2.93 23.53
N VAL A 247 7.07 -1.61 23.71
CA VAL A 247 7.51 -1.00 24.99
C VAL A 247 6.36 -0.23 25.64
N ASP A 248 6.01 0.94 25.11
CA ASP A 248 5.10 1.89 25.74
C ASP A 248 4.08 2.48 24.75
N ARG A 249 3.96 1.92 23.54
CA ARG A 249 3.12 2.52 22.51
C ARG A 249 1.62 2.53 22.91
N TYR A 250 1.06 3.74 22.93
CA TYR A 250 -0.30 4.05 23.36
C TYR A 250 -1.10 4.75 22.25
N SER A 251 -2.42 4.89 22.43
CA SER A 251 -3.31 5.53 21.44
C SER A 251 -4.05 6.72 22.05
N VAL A 252 -4.17 7.80 21.28
CA VAL A 252 -4.88 9.03 21.66
C VAL A 252 -5.93 9.34 20.60
N VAL A 253 -7.15 9.57 21.05
CA VAL A 253 -8.33 9.87 20.21
C VAL A 253 -8.70 11.34 20.37
N TYR A 254 -8.96 12.01 19.25
CA TYR A 254 -9.32 13.43 19.18
C TYR A 254 -10.64 13.59 18.43
N LEU A 255 -11.43 14.60 18.81
CA LEU A 255 -12.62 14.98 18.07
C LEU A 255 -12.21 15.56 16.71
N LYS A 256 -13.05 15.38 15.68
CA LYS A 256 -12.74 15.84 14.32
C LYS A 256 -12.51 17.36 14.23
N ASP A 257 -13.26 18.13 15.01
CA ASP A 257 -13.17 19.60 15.03
C ASP A 257 -12.09 20.11 15.99
N LYS A 258 -11.67 19.28 16.96
CA LYS A 258 -10.63 19.58 17.95
C LYS A 258 -9.45 18.63 17.78
N GLY A 259 -8.97 18.50 16.54
CA GLY A 259 -7.81 17.69 16.21
C GLY A 259 -6.52 18.22 16.86
N PRO A 260 -5.47 17.39 16.97
CA PRO A 260 -4.20 17.82 17.55
C PRO A 260 -3.53 18.87 16.67
N SER A 261 -2.84 19.81 17.31
CA SER A 261 -1.96 20.75 16.63
C SER A 261 -0.67 20.07 16.13
N GLU A 262 -0.01 20.64 15.12
CA GLU A 262 1.29 20.15 14.64
C GLU A 262 2.38 20.16 15.74
N ASP A 263 2.33 21.15 16.64
CA ASP A 263 3.26 21.23 17.78
C ASP A 263 3.03 20.07 18.76
N GLU A 264 1.76 19.78 19.07
CA GLU A 264 1.39 18.64 19.90
C GLU A 264 1.87 17.33 19.28
N LEU A 265 1.65 17.13 17.98
CA LEU A 265 2.10 15.93 17.28
C LEU A 265 3.62 15.78 17.36
N THR A 266 4.37 16.86 17.15
CA THR A 266 5.83 16.86 17.23
C THR A 266 6.32 16.47 18.63
N VAL A 267 5.78 17.12 19.67
CA VAL A 267 6.15 16.84 21.07
C VAL A 267 5.83 15.40 21.45
N ARG A 268 4.66 14.90 21.09
CA ARG A 268 4.27 13.52 21.43
C ARG A 268 5.09 12.48 20.64
N ARG A 269 5.45 12.77 19.38
CA ARG A 269 6.33 11.90 18.57
C ARG A 269 7.74 11.84 19.12
N SER A 270 8.24 12.91 19.71
CA SER A 270 9.54 12.92 20.40
C SER A 270 9.49 12.32 21.82
N GLY A 271 8.35 11.77 22.24
CA GLY A 271 8.18 11.18 23.58
C GLY A 271 7.95 12.19 24.71
N GLY A 272 7.70 13.46 24.39
CA GLY A 272 7.40 14.50 25.36
C GLY A 272 5.94 14.47 25.84
N ILE A 273 5.72 14.92 27.07
CA ILE A 273 4.37 15.15 27.62
C ILE A 273 3.81 16.46 27.06
N TRP A 274 2.54 16.46 26.68
CA TRP A 274 1.80 17.65 26.21
C TRP A 274 0.84 18.13 27.30
N ASN A 275 1.09 19.34 27.82
CA ASN A 275 0.29 20.01 28.86
C ASN A 275 -0.04 21.45 28.40
N GLU A 276 -1.03 22.08 29.04
CA GLU A 276 -1.45 23.46 28.73
C GLU A 276 -0.30 24.47 28.79
N GLU A 277 0.59 24.35 29.78
CA GLU A 277 1.78 25.21 29.92
C GLU A 277 2.73 25.10 28.72
N LYS A 278 2.91 23.88 28.20
CA LYS A 278 3.76 23.59 27.05
C LYS A 278 3.11 24.07 25.75
N ALA A 279 1.78 24.02 25.66
CA ALA A 279 1.05 24.61 24.55
C ALA A 279 1.26 26.13 24.49
N VAL A 280 1.22 26.82 25.64
CA VAL A 280 1.50 28.27 25.72
C VAL A 280 2.96 28.59 25.39
N GLU A 281 3.91 27.79 25.87
CA GLU A 281 5.34 27.96 25.56
C GLU A 281 5.60 27.81 24.05
N MET A 282 5.10 26.75 23.43
CA MET A 282 5.26 26.51 21.99
C MET A 282 4.59 27.61 21.15
N ALA A 283 3.42 28.10 21.57
CA ALA A 283 2.76 29.23 20.92
C ALA A 283 3.61 30.51 20.96
N LYS A 284 4.26 30.80 22.10
CA LYS A 284 5.18 31.94 22.24
C LYS A 284 6.42 31.79 21.36
N ILE A 285 7.02 30.60 21.31
CA ILE A 285 8.17 30.30 20.45
C ILE A 285 7.79 30.51 18.98
N ARG A 286 6.62 30.02 18.56
CA ARG A 286 6.13 30.20 17.19
C ARG A 286 5.94 31.68 16.84
N GLU A 287 5.35 32.46 17.73
CA GLU A 287 5.15 33.89 17.51
C GLU A 287 6.48 34.64 17.41
N MET A 288 7.45 34.30 18.28
CA MET A 288 8.80 34.86 18.25
C MET A 288 9.53 34.52 16.94
N ASN A 289 9.45 33.27 16.49
CA ASN A 289 10.05 32.83 15.22
C ASN A 289 9.42 33.53 14.01
N LYS A 290 8.10 33.73 14.03
CA LYS A 290 7.38 34.45 12.97
C LYS A 290 7.80 35.93 12.92
N GLN A 291 7.98 36.56 14.08
CA GLN A 291 8.47 37.93 14.17
C GLN A 291 9.93 38.05 13.71
N SER A 292 10.80 37.09 14.03
CA SER A 292 12.18 37.09 13.54
C SER A 292 12.26 36.88 12.03
N GLU A 293 11.46 35.97 11.46
CA GLU A 293 11.40 35.77 10.01
C GLU A 293 10.89 37.00 9.27
N GLN A 294 9.90 37.70 9.83
CA GLN A 294 9.43 38.98 9.27
C GLN A 294 10.50 40.06 9.33
N GLN A 295 11.23 40.19 10.44
CA GLN A 295 12.35 41.13 10.56
C GLN A 295 13.50 40.79 9.60
N ASP A 296 13.81 39.51 9.38
CA ASP A 296 14.83 39.07 8.43
C ASP A 296 14.42 39.34 6.97
N LEU A 297 13.14 39.17 6.63
CA LEU A 297 12.59 39.50 5.31
C LEU A 297 12.61 41.02 5.06
N GLU A 298 12.26 41.84 6.05
CA GLU A 298 12.37 43.29 5.99
C GLU A 298 13.83 43.77 5.91
N GLY A 299 14.73 43.11 6.65
CA GLY A 299 16.17 43.35 6.62
C GLY A 299 16.82 43.03 5.28
N ARG A 300 16.43 41.91 4.65
CA ARG A 300 16.87 41.56 3.28
C ARG A 300 16.33 42.54 2.22
N SER A 301 15.14 43.08 2.42
CA SER A 301 14.54 44.09 1.54
C SER A 301 15.25 45.45 1.64
N LYS A 302 15.73 45.83 2.83
CA LYS A 302 16.58 47.02 3.02
C LYS A 302 18.01 46.84 2.49
N LYS A 303 18.62 45.66 2.67
CA LYS A 303 19.95 45.33 2.12
C LYS A 303 20.01 45.33 0.59
N ARG A 304 18.90 45.04 -0.10
CA ARG A 304 18.84 45.15 -1.58
C ARG A 304 18.91 46.58 -2.12
N LYS A 305 18.60 47.61 -1.30
CA LYS A 305 18.76 49.02 -1.70
C LYS A 305 20.15 49.61 -1.43
N SER A 306 21.02 48.92 -0.69
CA SER A 306 22.33 49.45 -0.27
C SER A 306 23.53 48.73 -0.86
N ASN A 307 23.34 47.83 -1.85
CA ASN A 307 24.39 46.90 -2.29
C ASN A 307 24.68 46.95 -3.79
N ASP A 308 24.41 48.07 -4.45
CA ASP A 308 24.75 48.28 -5.87
C ASP A 308 26.21 48.69 -6.10
N GLU A 309 27.03 48.90 -5.05
CA GLU A 309 28.40 49.44 -5.23
C GLU A 309 29.57 48.57 -4.76
N LEU A 310 29.39 47.45 -4.03
CA LEU A 310 30.55 46.74 -3.44
C LEU A 310 30.45 45.21 -3.40
N SER A 311 30.31 44.54 -4.55
CA SER A 311 30.48 43.07 -4.61
C SER A 311 31.30 42.53 -5.79
N GLY A 312 31.88 43.38 -6.65
CA GLY A 312 32.67 42.94 -7.80
C GLY A 312 34.19 42.86 -7.57
N THR A 313 34.71 43.63 -6.61
CA THR A 313 36.16 43.91 -6.51
C THR A 313 36.90 43.00 -5.53
N PHE A 314 36.22 42.49 -4.49
CA PHE A 314 36.88 41.76 -3.41
C PHE A 314 37.24 40.30 -3.75
N TYR A 315 36.45 39.63 -4.59
CA TYR A 315 36.73 38.24 -5.00
C TYR A 315 37.85 38.17 -6.04
N LYS A 316 37.94 39.16 -6.95
CA LYS A 316 38.97 39.23 -7.98
C LYS A 316 40.37 39.47 -7.41
N GLN A 317 40.49 40.34 -6.41
CA GLN A 317 41.79 40.63 -5.77
C GLN A 317 42.31 39.44 -4.94
N LYS A 318 41.43 38.65 -4.32
CA LYS A 318 41.83 37.51 -3.47
C LYS A 318 42.54 36.38 -4.23
N TYR A 319 42.28 36.21 -5.54
CA TYR A 319 42.83 35.09 -6.33
C TYR A 319 43.73 35.52 -7.50
N ALA A 320 43.99 36.82 -7.66
CA ALA A 320 44.85 37.35 -8.72
C ALA A 320 46.26 36.74 -8.70
N HIS A 321 46.82 36.52 -7.51
CA HIS A 321 48.13 35.89 -7.32
C HIS A 321 48.16 34.38 -7.63
N LEU A 322 47.01 33.70 -7.68
CA LEU A 322 46.94 32.26 -7.99
C LEU A 322 46.82 31.98 -9.50
N ILE A 323 46.20 32.89 -10.25
CA ILE A 323 45.82 32.64 -11.65
C ILE A 323 46.69 33.46 -12.63
N GLY A 324 47.36 34.52 -12.17
CA GLY A 324 48.10 35.43 -13.04
C GLY A 324 47.15 36.42 -13.73
N GLU A 325 47.54 37.69 -13.75
CA GLU A 325 46.64 38.79 -14.13
C GLU A 325 46.15 38.71 -15.59
N GLU A 326 47.01 38.21 -16.50
CA GLU A 326 46.66 38.01 -17.91
C GLU A 326 45.72 36.81 -18.15
N ALA A 327 45.94 35.68 -17.46
CA ALA A 327 45.10 34.48 -17.66
C ALA A 327 43.68 34.67 -17.11
N ALA A 328 43.52 35.52 -16.09
CA ALA A 328 42.21 35.89 -15.55
C ALA A 328 41.40 36.76 -16.53
N LEU A 329 42.04 37.67 -17.28
CA LEU A 329 41.39 38.47 -18.32
C LEU A 329 40.92 37.60 -19.49
N ASP A 330 41.74 36.66 -19.93
CA ASP A 330 41.43 35.78 -21.06
C ASP A 330 40.35 34.73 -20.70
N ALA A 331 40.34 34.25 -19.46
CA ALA A 331 39.28 33.38 -18.93
C ALA A 331 37.95 34.13 -18.70
N ALA A 332 37.98 35.41 -18.29
CA ALA A 332 36.79 36.25 -18.20
C ALA A 332 36.18 36.54 -19.58
N HIS A 333 37.02 36.73 -20.61
CA HIS A 333 36.55 36.87 -21.99
C HIS A 333 35.94 35.56 -22.53
N LYS A 334 36.51 34.39 -22.19
CA LYS A 334 35.98 33.07 -22.55
C LYS A 334 34.70 32.66 -21.81
N THR A 335 34.43 33.18 -20.63
CA THR A 335 33.22 32.83 -19.85
C THR A 335 32.01 33.70 -20.17
N ASN A 336 32.18 34.83 -20.87
CA ASN A 336 31.06 35.63 -21.36
C ASN A 336 30.35 35.03 -22.59
N VAL A 337 30.93 34.03 -23.25
CA VAL A 337 30.39 33.49 -24.52
C VAL A 337 29.42 32.32 -24.35
N ASN A 338 29.06 31.92 -23.13
CA ASN A 338 28.20 30.75 -22.93
C ASN A 338 26.94 31.04 -22.08
N LYS A 339 26.17 32.06 -22.46
CA LYS A 339 24.77 32.23 -22.02
C LYS A 339 23.78 31.34 -22.79
N SER A 340 24.26 30.44 -23.65
CA SER A 340 23.43 29.74 -24.65
C SER A 340 23.18 28.25 -24.36
N TYR A 341 23.37 27.78 -23.12
CA TYR A 341 22.90 26.45 -22.75
C TYR A 341 21.69 26.56 -21.81
N GLY A 342 20.49 26.44 -22.38
CA GLY A 342 19.24 26.26 -21.64
C GLY A 342 18.25 27.44 -21.65
N GLU A 343 18.67 28.65 -22.02
CA GLU A 343 17.78 29.81 -22.10
C GLU A 343 17.77 30.40 -23.52
N VAL A 344 16.62 30.29 -24.20
CA VAL A 344 16.40 30.98 -25.48
C VAL A 344 16.01 32.43 -25.19
N PRO A 345 16.78 33.44 -25.61
CA PRO A 345 16.40 34.85 -25.44
C PRO A 345 15.03 35.12 -26.06
N SER A 346 14.23 35.96 -25.41
CA SER A 346 12.86 36.28 -25.84
C SER A 346 12.77 36.74 -27.30
N GLU A 347 13.80 37.41 -27.80
CA GLU A 347 13.92 37.88 -29.19
C GLU A 347 13.87 36.73 -30.23
N ASN A 348 14.29 35.52 -29.84
CA ASN A 348 14.32 34.34 -30.71
C ASN A 348 13.12 33.41 -30.50
N LYS A 349 12.18 33.77 -29.62
CA LYS A 349 10.95 32.99 -29.40
C LYS A 349 9.91 33.39 -30.45
N LYS A 350 9.27 32.38 -31.05
CA LYS A 350 8.23 32.56 -32.08
C LYS A 350 6.97 33.27 -31.55
N ASP A 351 6.77 33.28 -30.23
CA ASP A 351 5.72 34.02 -29.55
C ASP A 351 6.37 35.08 -28.64
N LEU A 352 6.17 36.35 -29.00
CA LEU A 352 6.70 37.53 -28.29
C LEU A 352 5.68 38.12 -27.30
N ARG A 353 4.50 37.53 -27.16
CA ARG A 353 3.45 38.07 -26.28
C ARG A 353 3.86 37.93 -24.82
N SER A 354 3.48 38.91 -24.01
CA SER A 354 3.72 38.83 -22.57
C SER A 354 2.87 37.70 -21.95
N ILE A 355 3.31 37.19 -20.81
CA ILE A 355 2.58 36.17 -20.05
C ILE A 355 1.17 36.66 -19.70
N GLU A 356 1.03 37.95 -19.39
CA GLU A 356 -0.24 38.59 -19.06
C GLU A 356 -1.17 38.70 -20.28
N GLN A 357 -0.63 39.06 -21.46
CA GLN A 357 -1.38 39.03 -22.72
C GLN A 357 -1.86 37.62 -23.06
N THR A 358 -1.02 36.62 -22.85
CA THR A 358 -1.38 35.22 -23.12
C THR A 358 -2.50 34.75 -22.18
N MET A 359 -2.45 35.14 -20.91
CA MET A 359 -3.50 34.83 -19.93
C MET A 359 -4.81 35.55 -20.26
N ALA A 360 -4.75 36.79 -20.76
CA ALA A 360 -5.92 37.53 -21.23
C ALA A 360 -6.56 36.88 -22.48
N ASP A 361 -5.76 36.47 -23.45
CA ASP A 361 -6.22 35.76 -24.66
C ASP A 361 -6.86 34.42 -24.32
N ILE A 362 -6.29 33.66 -23.38
CA ILE A 362 -6.88 32.40 -22.91
C ILE A 362 -8.23 32.65 -22.25
N ARG A 363 -8.34 33.70 -21.41
CA ARG A 363 -9.62 34.08 -20.77
C ARG A 363 -10.65 34.50 -21.81
N ALA A 364 -10.28 35.36 -22.76
CA ALA A 364 -11.17 35.80 -23.84
C ALA A 364 -11.64 34.64 -24.73
N LYS A 365 -10.74 33.71 -25.06
CA LYS A 365 -11.07 32.51 -25.86
C LYS A 365 -12.00 31.54 -25.12
N LYS A 366 -11.84 31.42 -23.79
CA LYS A 366 -12.78 30.65 -22.95
C LYS A 366 -14.17 31.29 -22.93
N MET A 367 -14.26 32.61 -22.78
CA MET A 367 -15.55 33.34 -22.77
C MET A 367 -16.31 33.22 -24.10
N ARG A 368 -15.61 33.31 -25.24
CA ARG A 368 -16.22 33.12 -26.56
C ARG A 368 -16.74 31.70 -26.81
N LYS A 369 -16.07 30.68 -26.25
CA LYS A 369 -16.51 29.28 -26.38
C LYS A 369 -17.79 28.99 -25.59
N THR A 370 -18.00 29.70 -24.47
CA THR A 370 -19.26 29.64 -23.70
C THR A 370 -20.43 30.40 -24.33
N GLU A 371 -20.18 31.35 -25.24
CA GLU A 371 -21.25 32.04 -25.99
C GLU A 371 -21.71 31.24 -27.23
N SER A 372 -20.83 30.43 -27.83
CA SER A 372 -21.18 29.57 -28.97
C SER A 372 -22.00 28.32 -28.60
N ASP A 373 -22.06 27.95 -27.32
CA ASP A 373 -22.78 26.77 -26.81
C ASP A 373 -24.18 27.11 -26.25
N ARG A 374 -24.76 28.28 -26.57
CA ARG A 374 -26.18 28.56 -26.28
C ARG A 374 -27.07 28.05 -27.43
N PRO A 375 -28.02 27.12 -27.19
CA PRO A 375 -28.89 26.61 -28.24
C PRO A 375 -29.88 27.69 -28.70
N SER A 376 -29.91 27.92 -30.02
CA SER A 376 -30.92 28.74 -30.69
C SER A 376 -32.29 28.06 -30.64
N SER A 377 -33.12 28.44 -29.67
CA SER A 377 -34.55 28.16 -29.69
C SER A 377 -35.25 29.20 -30.58
N SER A 378 -35.43 28.89 -31.86
CA SER A 378 -36.38 29.58 -32.73
C SER A 378 -37.75 28.92 -32.58
N HIS A 379 -38.64 29.58 -31.83
CA HIS A 379 -40.08 29.35 -31.89
C HIS A 379 -40.68 30.24 -32.98
N GLU A 380 -41.64 29.67 -33.69
CA GLU A 380 -42.52 30.25 -34.72
C GLU A 380 -43.22 31.54 -34.26
N ASP A 381 -43.49 32.44 -35.22
CA ASP A 381 -44.76 33.17 -35.29
C ASP A 381 -44.98 33.82 -36.67
N ILE A 382 -46.21 33.63 -37.16
CA ILE A 382 -46.94 34.19 -38.34
C ILE A 382 -46.79 33.45 -39.67
#